data_AF-A0A2H1IWR9-F1
#
_entry.id   AF-A0A2H1IWR9-F1
#
_cell.length_a   1.000
_cell.length_b   1.000
_cell.length_c   1.000
_cell.angle_alpha   90.00
_cell.angle_beta   90.00
_cell.angle_gamma   90.00
#
_symmetry.space_group_name_H-M   'P 1'
#
loop_
_entity.id
_entity.type
_entity.pdbx_description
1 polymer ?
#
loop_
_entity_poly.entity_id
_entity_poly.type
_entity_poly.pdbx_seq_one_letter_code
_entity_poly.pdbx_strand_id
1 'polypeptide(L)'
;MSIDWMTALADKLERAADTRPRWSSPLKLAKAIDPKIVVTPALKLIDEALTRAYQTPDSRLMINVSPQTGKARQPHAGFLCGY
;
A
#
# COMPACT_ATOMS: atom_id res chain seq x y z
N MET A 1 -12.47 -32.22 -17.48
CA MET A 1 -11.09 -32.16 -16.97
C MET A 1 -10.47 -30.83 -17.42
N SER A 2 -10.51 -29.79 -16.58
CA SER A 2 -9.85 -28.50 -16.85
C SER A 2 -9.60 -27.77 -15.52
N ILE A 3 -8.87 -28.44 -14.62
CA ILE A 3 -8.49 -27.91 -13.29
C ILE A 3 -6.96 -27.95 -13.11
N ASP A 4 -6.27 -28.83 -13.85
CA ASP A 4 -4.83 -29.08 -13.73
C ASP A 4 -3.96 -27.84 -13.98
N TRP A 5 -4.34 -27.00 -14.96
CA TRP A 5 -3.63 -25.77 -15.26
C TRP A 5 -3.82 -24.68 -14.19
N MET A 6 -4.96 -24.67 -13.49
CA MET A 6 -5.22 -23.72 -12.42
C MET A 6 -4.39 -24.06 -11.18
N THR A 7 -4.27 -25.35 -10.84
CA THR A 7 -3.37 -25.82 -9.77
C THR A 7 -1.91 -25.56 -10.10
N ALA A 8 -1.47 -25.82 -11.33
CA ALA A 8 -0.10 -25.52 -11.75
C ALA A 8 0.20 -24.00 -11.75
N LEU A 9 -0.77 -23.17 -12.11
CA LEU A 9 -0.66 -21.72 -12.04
C LEU A 9 -0.63 -21.22 -10.58
N ALA A 10 -1.46 -21.79 -9.71
CA ALA A 10 -1.47 -21.49 -8.29
C ALA A 10 -0.10 -21.81 -7.66
N ASP A 11 0.43 -23.02 -7.88
CA ASP A 11 1.75 -23.41 -7.41
C ASP A 11 2.86 -22.47 -7.90
N LYS A 12 2.77 -22.03 -9.15
CA LYS A 12 3.75 -21.10 -9.73
C LYS A 12 3.63 -19.70 -9.11
N LEU A 13 2.43 -19.23 -8.83
CA LEU A 13 2.18 -17.95 -8.17
C LEU A 13 2.61 -17.97 -6.70
N GLU A 14 2.36 -19.06 -5.98
CA GLU A 14 2.79 -19.22 -4.59
C GLU A 14 4.32 -19.26 -4.48
N ARG A 15 5.00 -20.01 -5.36
CA ARG A 15 6.48 -20.01 -5.42
C ARG A 15 7.04 -18.62 -5.75
N ALA A 16 6.43 -17.93 -6.72
CA ALA A 16 6.82 -16.59 -7.09
C ALA A 16 6.53 -15.56 -5.99
N ALA A 17 5.48 -15.75 -5.18
CA ALA A 17 5.18 -14.93 -4.02
C ALA A 17 6.24 -15.10 -2.93
N ASP A 18 6.75 -16.31 -2.72
CA ASP A 18 7.81 -16.57 -1.75
C ASP A 18 9.17 -16.00 -2.19
N THR A 19 9.41 -15.85 -3.50
CA THR A 19 10.63 -15.23 -4.03
C THR A 19 10.58 -13.69 -4.07
N ARG A 20 9.41 -13.07 -3.85
CA ARG A 20 9.31 -11.61 -3.83
C ARG A 20 10.05 -11.05 -2.62
N PRO A 21 10.76 -9.92 -2.76
CA PRO A 21 11.40 -9.27 -1.62
C PRO A 21 10.33 -8.97 -0.56
N ARG A 22 10.45 -9.61 0.60
CA ARG A 22 9.62 -9.32 1.78
C ARG A 22 10.04 -7.94 2.30
N TRP A 23 9.25 -6.94 1.96
CA TRP A 23 9.50 -5.57 2.42
C TRP A 23 9.27 -5.49 3.93
N SER A 24 10.24 -4.93 4.66
CA SER A 24 10.14 -4.84 6.11
C SER A 24 9.10 -3.82 6.58
N SER A 25 8.70 -2.87 5.72
CA SER A 25 7.55 -1.99 5.99
C SER A 25 6.88 -1.54 4.68
N PRO A 26 5.56 -1.28 4.71
CA PRO A 26 4.80 -0.73 3.57
C PRO A 26 5.42 0.53 2.95
N LEU A 27 6.06 1.38 3.75
CA LEU A 27 6.71 2.60 3.28
C LEU A 27 7.95 2.32 2.42
N LYS A 28 8.68 1.25 2.71
CA LYS A 28 9.81 0.81 1.87
C LYS A 28 9.31 0.28 0.51
N LEU A 29 8.19 -0.44 0.50
CA LEU A 29 7.52 -0.84 -0.73
C LEU A 29 7.06 0.39 -1.53
N ALA A 30 6.43 1.36 -0.86
CA ALA A 30 5.94 2.57 -1.51
C ALA A 30 7.09 3.33 -2.21
N LYS A 31 8.23 3.53 -1.53
CA LYS A 31 9.42 4.16 -2.12
C LYS A 31 10.04 3.36 -3.27
N ALA A 32 9.96 2.03 -3.22
CA ALA A 32 10.45 1.19 -4.30
C ALA A 32 9.57 1.32 -5.56
N ILE A 33 8.27 1.58 -5.40
CA ILE A 33 7.33 1.79 -6.51
C ILE A 33 7.45 3.22 -7.07
N ASP A 34 7.43 4.23 -6.20
CA ASP A 34 7.60 5.62 -6.59
C ASP A 34 8.66 6.31 -5.71
N PRO A 35 9.85 6.59 -6.26
CA PRO A 35 10.93 7.22 -5.51
C PRO A 35 10.63 8.68 -5.14
N LYS A 36 9.61 9.32 -5.72
CA LYS A 36 9.21 10.70 -5.42
C LYS A 36 8.33 10.82 -4.18
N ILE A 37 7.94 9.70 -3.55
CA ILE A 37 7.11 9.72 -2.35
C ILE A 37 7.84 10.46 -1.22
N VAL A 38 7.26 11.59 -0.83
CA VAL A 38 7.70 12.36 0.33
C VAL A 38 7.19 11.69 1.59
N VAL A 39 8.12 11.23 2.43
CA VAL A 39 7.77 10.65 3.74
C VAL A 39 7.41 11.77 4.69
N THR A 40 6.12 11.90 4.98
CA THR A 40 5.61 12.81 6.01
C THR A 40 5.50 12.11 7.35
N PRO A 41 5.50 12.85 8.48
CA PRO A 41 5.27 12.26 9.80
C PRO A 41 3.95 11.48 9.89
N ALA A 42 2.89 11.95 9.24
CA ALA A 42 1.61 11.25 9.16
C ALA A 42 1.73 9.91 8.43
N LEU A 43 2.52 9.84 7.35
CA LEU A 43 2.72 8.61 6.60
C LEU A 43 3.51 7.56 7.40
N LYS A 44 4.41 8.00 8.30
CA LYS A 44 5.09 7.10 9.25
C LYS A 44 4.10 6.48 10.26
N LEU A 45 3.17 7.28 10.79
CA LEU A 45 2.13 6.78 11.70
C LEU A 45 1.22 5.74 11.03
N ILE A 46 0.88 5.97 9.76
CA ILE A 46 0.12 5.01 8.95
C ILE A 46 0.93 3.74 8.72
N ASP A 47 2.23 3.86 8.41
CA ASP A 47 3.12 2.71 8.18
C ASP A 47 3.24 1.81 9.43
N GLU A 48 3.39 2.41 10.61
CA GLU A 48 3.44 1.70 11.88
C GLU A 48 2.10 1.01 12.20
N ALA A 49 0.97 1.70 11.99
CA ALA A 49 -0.35 1.13 12.20
C ALA A 49 -0.64 -0.04 11.24
N LEU A 50 -0.23 0.08 9.97
CA LEU A 50 -0.34 -1.00 8.98
C LEU A 50 0.54 -2.19 9.33
N THR A 51 1.77 -1.94 9.76
CA THR A 51 2.70 -3.00 10.18
C THR A 51 2.15 -3.77 11.37
N ARG A 52 1.59 -3.06 12.37
CA ARG A 52 0.93 -3.65 13.53
C ARG A 52 -0.31 -4.45 13.15
N ALA A 53 -1.14 -3.91 12.26
CA ALA A 53 -2.34 -4.61 11.78
C ALA A 53 -1.98 -5.90 11.04
N TYR A 54 -0.95 -5.87 10.19
CA TYR A 54 -0.48 -7.05 9.47
C TYR A 54 0.05 -8.16 10.41
N GLN A 55 0.69 -7.79 11.52
CA GLN A 55 1.19 -8.75 12.51
C GLN A 55 0.12 -9.28 13.48
N THR A 56 -1.04 -8.63 13.57
CA THR A 56 -2.10 -8.96 14.53
C THR A 56 -3.25 -9.68 13.82
N PRO A 57 -3.52 -10.96 14.11
CA PRO A 57 -4.69 -11.68 13.58
C PRO A 57 -5.99 -10.94 13.89
N ASP A 58 -6.94 -10.96 12.95
CA ASP A 58 -8.27 -10.31 13.07
C ASP A 58 -8.27 -8.80 13.31
N SER A 59 -7.16 -8.09 13.04
CA SER A 59 -7.13 -6.64 13.18
C SER A 59 -7.91 -5.94 12.05
N ARG A 60 -8.67 -4.91 12.42
CA ARG A 60 -9.38 -4.02 11.47
C ARG A 60 -8.85 -2.60 11.64
N LEU A 61 -8.07 -2.12 10.68
CA LEU A 61 -7.53 -0.76 10.68
C LEU A 61 -8.43 0.17 9.84
N MET A 62 -8.97 1.22 10.47
CA MET A 62 -9.68 2.29 9.77
C MET A 62 -8.81 3.55 9.75
N ILE A 63 -8.51 4.06 8.55
CA ILE A 63 -7.72 5.28 8.36
C ILE A 63 -8.65 6.42 7.96
N ASN A 64 -8.89 7.36 8.87
CA ASN A 64 -9.57 8.60 8.57
C ASN A 64 -8.54 9.71 8.31
N VAL A 65 -8.60 10.32 7.13
CA VAL A 65 -7.77 11.48 6.78
C VAL A 65 -8.68 12.57 6.26
N SER A 66 -8.40 13.81 6.65
CA SER A 66 -9.18 14.98 6.24
C SER A 66 -9.29 15.06 4.70
N PRO A 67 -10.42 15.53 4.15
CA PRO A 67 -10.73 15.44 2.72
C PRO A 67 -9.72 16.14 1.79
N GLN A 68 -8.90 17.07 2.29
CA GLN A 68 -7.88 17.77 1.52
C GLN A 68 -6.47 17.16 1.58
N THR A 69 -6.26 16.08 2.35
CA THR A 69 -4.95 15.42 2.49
C THR A 69 -4.68 14.40 1.37
N GLY A 70 -4.93 14.82 0.12
CA GLY A 70 -4.39 14.12 -1.06
C GLY A 70 -5.09 12.82 -1.47
N LYS A 71 -6.38 12.61 -1.17
CA LYS A 71 -7.13 11.47 -1.73
C LYS A 71 -7.58 11.66 -3.20
N ALA A 72 -7.44 12.86 -3.77
CA ALA A 72 -7.89 13.13 -5.15
C ALA A 72 -7.06 14.21 -5.88
N ARG A 73 -5.76 14.35 -5.63
CA ARG A 73 -4.94 15.34 -6.38
C ARG A 73 -4.06 14.66 -7.43
N GLN A 74 -4.73 14.19 -8.48
CA GLN A 74 -4.18 14.19 -9.82
C GLN A 74 -4.36 15.63 -10.35
N PRO A 75 -3.29 16.34 -10.75
CA PRO A 75 -3.34 17.79 -10.96
C PRO A 75 -4.00 18.07 -12.32
N HIS A 76 -5.28 18.43 -12.28
CA HIS A 76 -5.86 19.27 -13.31
C HIS A 76 -6.25 20.60 -12.65
N ALA A 77 -6.09 21.65 -13.44
CA ALA A 77 -5.81 23.00 -13.01
C ALA A 77 -6.96 23.69 -12.25
N GLY A 78 -6.57 24.67 -11.42
CA GLY A 78 -7.38 25.84 -11.12
C GLY A 78 -8.30 25.74 -9.91
N PHE A 79 -7.80 26.07 -8.72
CA PHE A 79 -8.58 26.92 -7.80
C PHE A 79 -7.62 27.64 -6.85
N LEU A 80 -7.41 28.92 -7.15
CA LEU A 80 -6.72 29.89 -6.32
C LEU A 80 -7.67 30.41 -5.23
N CYS A 81 -7.06 30.79 -4.10
CA CYS A 81 -7.40 31.91 -3.23
C CYS A 81 -8.76 31.91 -2.50
N GLY A 82 -8.68 31.72 -1.18
CA GLY A 82 -9.55 32.42 -0.24
C GLY A 82 -8.73 33.52 0.44
N TYR A 83 -9.09 34.77 0.16
CA TYR A 83 -9.19 35.98 0.99
C TYR A 83 -9.24 37.20 0.07
#